data_AF-A0A7X4Y2M6-F1
#
_entry.id   AF-A0A7X4Y2M6-F1
#
_cell.length_a   1.000
_cell.length_b   1.000
_cell.length_c   1.000
_cell.angle_alpha   90.00
_cell.angle_beta   90.00
_cell.angle_gamma   90.00
#
_symmetry.space_group_name_H-M   'P 1'
#
loop_
_entity.id
_entity.type
_entity.pdbx_description
1 polymer ?
#
loop_
_entity_poly.entity_id
_entity_poly.type
_entity_poly.pdbx_seq_one_letter_code
_entity_poly.pdbx_strand_id
1 'polypeptide(L)'
;MFEDVLLAKEKVGSFVRRRLEEFENLGRLGETYFNFKPFLEAEYKADLFSELCFCLLTANVSVSFGIKAQMQIGTEGFKSLSLEELTEILSSLGHRFARQRAERIVKARESFHRTLGLLKDSSNPQELRDLLSDARSKYKVEGFGLKEASHFLRNIGCKDVAIIDRHIFRFLKEKRLIPDYKTMTRKIYLQSEKVLKEVAQGLGMSLAELDLYVFYLKTGKVLK
;
A
#
# COMPACT_ATOMS: atom_id res chain seq x y z
N MET A 1 -14.00 3.31 -23.21
CA MET A 1 -12.68 3.77 -22.67
C MET A 1 -12.13 2.84 -21.59
N PHE A 2 -12.94 2.37 -20.64
CA PHE A 2 -12.50 1.55 -19.49
C PHE A 2 -13.10 0.13 -19.49
N GLU A 3 -13.41 -0.43 -20.67
CA GLU A 3 -13.96 -1.80 -20.80
C GLU A 3 -13.03 -2.86 -20.20
N ASP A 4 -11.71 -2.66 -20.29
CA ASP A 4 -10.70 -3.50 -19.66
C ASP A 4 -10.86 -3.57 -18.13
N VAL A 5 -11.18 -2.46 -17.47
CA VAL A 5 -11.44 -2.41 -16.03
C VAL A 5 -12.72 -3.18 -15.69
N LEU A 6 -13.77 -3.03 -16.49
CA LEU A 6 -15.04 -3.74 -16.28
C LEU A 6 -14.89 -5.26 -16.47
N LEU A 7 -14.17 -5.68 -17.51
CA LEU A 7 -13.83 -7.10 -17.74
C LEU A 7 -12.97 -7.67 -16.59
N ALA A 8 -12.02 -6.89 -16.07
CA ALA A 8 -11.27 -7.28 -14.87
C ALA A 8 -12.18 -7.44 -13.65
N LYS A 9 -13.15 -6.55 -13.46
CA LYS A 9 -14.15 -6.64 -12.39
C LYS A 9 -15.01 -7.89 -12.48
N GLU A 10 -15.44 -8.27 -13.67
CA GLU A 10 -16.16 -9.53 -13.89
C GLU A 10 -15.29 -10.74 -13.54
N LYS A 11 -14.02 -10.73 -13.98
CA LYS A 11 -13.11 -11.87 -13.84
C LYS A 11 -12.59 -12.08 -12.41
N VAL A 12 -12.22 -11.01 -11.71
CA VAL A 12 -11.55 -11.10 -10.40
C VAL A 12 -12.25 -10.33 -9.27
N GLY A 13 -13.48 -9.87 -9.49
CA GLY A 13 -14.21 -9.05 -8.52
C GLY A 13 -14.44 -9.73 -7.17
N SER A 14 -14.56 -11.06 -7.10
CA SER A 14 -14.66 -11.79 -5.83
C SER A 14 -13.37 -11.68 -5.00
N PHE A 15 -12.21 -11.75 -5.64
CA PHE A 15 -10.91 -11.58 -4.97
C PHE A 15 -10.68 -10.13 -4.54
N VAL A 16 -11.12 -9.16 -5.34
CA VAL A 16 -11.05 -7.73 -4.99
C VAL A 16 -11.94 -7.42 -3.79
N ARG A 17 -13.18 -7.93 -3.76
CA ARG A 17 -14.07 -7.78 -2.60
C ARG A 17 -13.47 -8.36 -1.32
N ARG A 18 -12.97 -9.61 -1.39
CA ARG A 18 -12.25 -10.21 -0.25
C ARG A 18 -11.11 -9.34 0.22
N ARG A 19 -10.28 -8.82 -0.71
CA ARG A 19 -9.15 -7.97 -0.35
C ARG A 19 -9.58 -6.69 0.36
N LEU A 20 -10.65 -6.05 -0.11
CA LEU A 20 -11.20 -4.85 0.53
C LEU A 20 -11.75 -5.16 1.94
N GLU A 21 -12.44 -6.29 2.11
CA GLU A 21 -12.90 -6.76 3.43
C GLU A 21 -11.73 -7.03 4.39
N GLU A 22 -10.64 -7.64 3.90
CA GLU A 22 -9.45 -7.86 4.70
C GLU A 22 -8.80 -6.54 5.16
N PHE A 23 -8.78 -5.51 4.30
CA PHE A 23 -8.31 -4.17 4.66
C PHE A 23 -9.19 -3.48 5.69
N GLU A 24 -10.52 -3.57 5.52
CA GLU A 24 -11.48 -3.02 6.49
C GLU A 24 -11.35 -3.71 7.85
N ASN A 25 -11.18 -5.04 7.87
CA ASN A 25 -10.92 -5.79 9.10
C ASN A 25 -9.62 -5.32 9.76
N LEU A 26 -8.55 -5.12 9.00
CA LEU A 26 -7.28 -4.63 9.54
C LEU A 26 -7.43 -3.25 10.20
N GLY A 27 -8.12 -2.31 9.54
CA GLY A 27 -8.36 -0.99 10.11
C GLY A 27 -9.25 -1.00 11.35
N ARG A 28 -10.34 -1.78 11.30
CA ARG A 28 -11.37 -1.79 12.35
C ARG A 28 -10.97 -2.61 13.58
N LEU A 29 -10.34 -3.77 13.36
CA LEU A 29 -9.99 -4.73 14.42
C LEU A 29 -8.52 -4.61 14.84
N GLY A 30 -7.69 -3.90 14.08
CA GLY A 30 -6.25 -3.82 14.29
C GLY A 30 -5.47 -5.01 13.74
N GLU A 31 -6.17 -6.06 13.29
CA GLU A 31 -5.61 -7.29 12.72
C GLU A 31 -6.53 -7.89 11.65
N THR A 32 -5.94 -8.69 10.75
CA THR A 32 -6.65 -9.41 9.69
C THR A 32 -5.89 -10.69 9.31
N TYR A 33 -6.53 -11.54 8.52
CA TYR A 33 -5.88 -12.67 7.87
C TYR A 33 -5.92 -12.43 6.37
N PHE A 34 -4.76 -12.24 5.75
CA PHE A 34 -4.68 -12.07 4.31
C PHE A 34 -4.56 -13.41 3.60
N ASN A 35 -5.34 -13.63 2.55
CA ASN A 35 -5.18 -14.77 1.65
C ASN A 35 -4.93 -14.29 0.21
N PHE A 36 -3.80 -14.67 -0.39
CA PHE A 36 -3.40 -14.26 -1.73
C PHE A 36 -3.59 -15.32 -2.81
N LYS A 37 -4.11 -16.50 -2.47
CA LYS A 37 -4.41 -17.55 -3.44
C LYS A 37 -5.54 -17.12 -4.38
N PRO A 38 -5.50 -17.46 -5.68
CA PRO A 38 -4.48 -18.27 -6.37
C PRO A 38 -3.30 -17.45 -6.93
N PHE A 39 -3.22 -16.14 -6.65
CA PHE A 39 -2.24 -15.25 -7.28
C PHE A 39 -0.83 -15.35 -6.68
N LEU A 40 -0.76 -15.81 -5.43
CA LEU A 40 0.46 -16.10 -4.69
C LEU A 40 0.13 -17.12 -3.61
N GLU A 41 0.97 -18.15 -3.47
CA GLU A 41 0.89 -19.15 -2.39
C GLU A 41 1.33 -18.53 -1.06
N ALA A 42 0.47 -17.67 -0.53
CA ALA A 42 0.71 -16.88 0.66
C ALA A 42 -0.60 -16.63 1.41
N GLU A 43 -0.58 -16.92 2.70
CA GLU A 43 -1.64 -16.59 3.64
C GLU A 43 -1.03 -16.43 5.03
N TYR A 44 -1.43 -15.39 5.76
CA TYR A 44 -0.84 -15.05 7.06
C TYR A 44 -1.69 -14.02 7.81
N LYS A 45 -1.51 -14.00 9.13
CA LYS A 45 -2.04 -12.96 10.01
C LYS A 45 -1.20 -11.69 9.88
N ALA A 46 -1.87 -10.54 9.81
CA ALA A 46 -1.24 -9.23 9.81
C ALA A 46 -1.91 -8.32 10.84
N ASP A 47 -1.12 -7.43 11.44
CA ASP A 47 -1.58 -6.30 12.25
C ASP A 47 -1.16 -4.96 11.64
N LEU A 48 -1.67 -3.86 12.19
CA LEU A 48 -1.40 -2.51 11.69
C LEU A 48 0.10 -2.21 11.57
N PHE A 49 0.93 -2.70 12.51
CA PHE A 49 2.36 -2.42 12.47
C PHE A 49 3.06 -3.21 11.37
N SER A 50 2.74 -4.49 11.24
CA SER A 50 3.25 -5.34 10.18
C SER A 50 2.85 -4.79 8.79
N GLU A 51 1.70 -4.14 8.67
CA GLU A 51 1.25 -3.52 7.41
C GLU A 51 2.00 -2.22 7.10
N LEU A 52 2.25 -1.40 8.11
CA LEU A 52 3.14 -0.25 7.98
C LEU A 52 4.53 -0.69 7.51
N CYS A 53 5.07 -1.76 8.13
CA CYS A 53 6.36 -2.34 7.74
C CYS A 53 6.33 -2.86 6.30
N PHE A 54 5.23 -3.47 5.86
CA PHE A 54 5.07 -3.88 4.47
C PHE A 54 5.18 -2.71 3.50
N CYS A 55 4.50 -1.59 3.75
CA CYS A 55 4.60 -0.39 2.92
C CYS A 55 6.04 0.20 2.90
N LEU A 56 6.78 0.10 4.00
CA LEU A 56 8.21 0.47 4.02
C LEU A 56 9.08 -0.44 3.13
N LEU A 57 8.76 -1.74 3.07
CA LEU A 57 9.50 -2.72 2.29
C LEU A 57 9.18 -2.67 0.80
N THR A 58 7.94 -2.35 0.41
CA THR A 58 7.49 -2.33 -1.00
C THR A 58 7.84 -1.04 -1.74
N ALA A 59 8.44 -0.05 -1.06
CA ALA A 59 8.94 1.14 -1.73
C ALA A 59 10.03 0.79 -2.76
N ASN A 60 9.68 0.85 -4.05
CA ASN A 60 10.53 0.48 -5.19
C ASN A 60 10.91 -1.02 -5.26
N VAL A 61 10.09 -1.89 -4.65
CA VAL A 61 10.25 -3.34 -4.68
C VAL A 61 8.91 -3.99 -5.04
N SER A 62 8.93 -5.23 -5.53
CA SER A 62 7.69 -5.95 -5.85
C SER A 62 6.83 -6.21 -4.62
N VAL A 63 5.51 -6.18 -4.80
CA VAL A 63 4.53 -6.54 -3.76
C VAL A 63 4.76 -7.98 -3.27
N SER A 64 5.12 -8.90 -4.16
CA SER A 64 5.40 -10.30 -3.82
C SER A 64 6.60 -10.44 -2.86
N PHE A 65 7.62 -9.59 -2.97
CA PHE A 65 8.72 -9.56 -2.00
C PHE A 65 8.20 -9.13 -0.61
N GLY A 66 7.42 -8.05 -0.56
CA GLY A 66 6.86 -7.55 0.70
C GLY A 66 5.98 -8.58 1.41
N ILE A 67 5.17 -9.33 0.65
CA ILE A 67 4.36 -10.42 1.17
C ILE A 67 5.24 -11.55 1.73
N LYS A 68 6.27 -11.99 0.99
CA LYS A 68 7.21 -13.02 1.47
C LYS A 68 7.93 -12.60 2.75
N ALA A 69 8.34 -11.33 2.82
CA ALA A 69 8.96 -10.76 4.02
C ALA A 69 7.97 -10.75 5.20
N GLN A 70 6.71 -10.35 4.99
CA GLN A 70 5.71 -10.43 6.06
C GLN A 70 5.45 -11.85 6.55
N MET A 71 5.42 -12.84 5.65
CA MET A 71 5.27 -14.24 6.04
C MET A 71 6.44 -14.77 6.87
N GLN A 72 7.66 -14.43 6.49
CA GLN A 72 8.87 -14.90 7.19
C GLN A 72 9.08 -14.19 8.53
N ILE A 73 8.83 -12.88 8.58
CA ILE A 73 9.08 -12.07 9.78
C ILE A 73 7.90 -12.19 10.75
N GLY A 74 6.66 -12.24 10.26
CA GLY A 74 5.47 -12.27 11.09
C GLY A 74 5.23 -10.98 11.89
N THR A 75 4.06 -10.88 12.52
CA THR A 75 3.67 -9.70 13.31
C THR A 75 4.60 -9.47 14.49
N GLU A 76 4.96 -10.53 15.21
CA GLU A 76 5.85 -10.45 16.37
C GLU A 76 7.30 -10.18 15.96
N GLY A 77 7.79 -10.80 14.88
CA GLY A 77 9.16 -10.55 14.45
C GLY A 77 9.39 -9.11 14.00
N PHE A 78 8.38 -8.46 13.40
CA PHE A 78 8.49 -7.03 13.10
C PHE A 78 8.62 -6.19 14.36
N LYS A 79 8.07 -6.60 15.50
CA LYS A 79 8.13 -5.87 16.77
C LYS A 79 9.40 -6.17 17.57
N SER A 80 9.91 -7.40 17.52
CA SER A 80 10.95 -7.87 18.45
C SER A 80 12.32 -8.15 17.84
N LEU A 81 12.42 -8.59 16.58
CA LEU A 81 13.72 -8.99 16.00
C LEU A 81 14.70 -7.82 15.97
N SER A 82 15.97 -8.09 16.25
CA SER A 82 17.06 -7.13 16.17
C SER A 82 17.25 -6.58 14.75
N LEU A 83 18.04 -5.51 14.65
CA LEU A 83 18.41 -4.93 13.36
C LEU A 83 19.14 -5.96 12.48
N GLU A 84 20.01 -6.75 13.09
CA GLU A 84 20.83 -7.78 12.46
C GLU A 84 19.94 -8.91 11.91
N GLU A 85 19.05 -9.47 12.74
CA GLU A 85 18.12 -10.54 12.32
C GLU A 85 17.19 -10.08 11.19
N LEU A 86 16.63 -8.87 11.29
CA LEU A 86 15.84 -8.30 10.21
C LEU A 86 16.66 -8.13 8.93
N THR A 87 17.90 -7.69 9.05
CA THR A 87 18.81 -7.51 7.91
C THR A 87 19.10 -8.85 7.24
N GLU A 88 19.35 -9.91 8.01
CA GLU A 88 19.61 -11.25 7.50
C GLU A 88 18.39 -11.83 6.76
N ILE A 89 17.19 -11.72 7.35
CA ILE A 89 15.95 -12.19 6.71
C ILE A 89 15.71 -11.43 5.39
N LEU A 90 15.80 -10.10 5.41
CA LEU A 90 15.59 -9.30 4.19
C LEU A 90 16.67 -9.55 3.13
N SER A 91 17.92 -9.81 3.54
CA SER A 91 19.03 -10.15 2.63
C SER A 91 18.84 -11.52 2.01
N SER A 92 18.42 -12.53 2.78
CA SER A 92 18.16 -13.88 2.28
C SER A 92 16.99 -13.93 1.29
N LEU A 93 16.03 -13.00 1.41
CA LEU A 93 14.98 -12.76 0.42
C LEU A 93 15.44 -11.96 -0.83
N GLY A 94 16.71 -11.54 -0.88
CA GLY A 94 17.33 -10.86 -2.02
C GLY A 94 17.18 -9.33 -2.03
N HIS A 95 16.91 -8.68 -0.89
CA HIS A 95 16.76 -7.24 -0.85
C HIS A 95 18.11 -6.50 -0.86
N ARG A 96 18.43 -5.82 -1.97
CA ARG A 96 19.70 -5.09 -2.16
C ARG A 96 20.04 -4.05 -1.09
N PHE A 97 19.03 -3.47 -0.43
CA PHE A 97 19.20 -2.49 0.65
C PHE A 97 18.63 -3.00 1.99
N ALA A 98 18.85 -4.28 2.30
CA ALA A 98 18.27 -4.95 3.47
C ALA A 98 18.50 -4.19 4.78
N ARG A 99 19.75 -3.78 5.05
CA ARG A 99 20.09 -3.04 6.28
C ARG A 99 19.32 -1.73 6.42
N GLN A 100 19.28 -0.92 5.36
CA GLN A 100 18.52 0.35 5.37
C GLN A 100 17.01 0.12 5.62
N ARG A 101 16.45 -0.98 5.10
CA ARG A 101 15.04 -1.33 5.36
C ARG A 101 14.83 -1.78 6.80
N ALA A 102 15.73 -2.59 7.34
CA ALA A 102 15.68 -3.01 8.72
C ALA A 102 15.80 -1.82 9.68
N GLU A 103 16.71 -0.86 9.41
CA GLU A 103 16.83 0.40 10.17
C GLU A 103 15.50 1.19 10.17
N ARG A 104 14.83 1.29 9.03
CA ARG A 104 13.52 1.96 8.94
C ARG A 104 12.45 1.24 9.76
N ILE A 105 12.43 -0.09 9.74
CA ILE A 105 11.50 -0.89 10.56
C ILE A 105 11.76 -0.62 12.05
N VAL A 106 13.01 -0.67 12.49
CA VAL A 106 13.39 -0.42 13.89
C VAL A 106 12.94 0.97 14.33
N LYS A 107 13.23 2.01 13.56
CA LYS A 107 12.78 3.38 13.85
C LYS A 107 11.26 3.53 13.83
N ALA A 108 10.56 2.79 12.97
CA ALA A 108 9.10 2.80 12.94
C ALA A 108 8.52 2.27 14.26
N ARG A 109 9.15 1.29 14.93
CA ARG A 109 8.71 0.79 16.25
C ARG A 109 8.61 1.90 17.28
N GLU A 110 9.65 2.74 17.35
CA GLU A 110 9.78 3.83 18.33
C GLU A 110 8.66 4.86 18.20
N SER A 111 8.19 5.09 16.97
CA SER A 111 7.22 6.14 16.65
C SER A 111 5.80 5.63 16.40
N PHE A 112 5.59 4.31 16.37
CA PHE A 112 4.32 3.71 15.95
C PHE A 112 3.12 4.10 16.83
N HIS A 113 3.34 4.28 18.14
CA HIS A 113 2.29 4.72 19.07
C HIS A 113 1.67 6.08 18.66
N ARG A 114 2.48 6.99 18.08
CA ARG A 114 1.99 8.29 17.58
C ARG A 114 1.14 8.11 16.33
N THR A 115 1.55 7.22 15.43
CA THR A 115 0.76 6.84 14.25
C THR A 115 -0.58 6.26 14.66
N LEU A 116 -0.60 5.34 15.62
CA LEU A 116 -1.86 4.76 16.14
C LEU A 116 -2.78 5.82 16.76
N GLY A 117 -2.25 6.77 17.54
CA GLY A 117 -3.03 7.89 18.07
C GLY A 117 -3.65 8.72 16.95
N LEU A 118 -2.85 9.11 15.95
CA LEU A 118 -3.32 9.88 14.81
C LEU A 118 -4.45 9.18 14.03
N LEU A 119 -4.35 7.86 13.83
CA LEU A 119 -5.37 7.08 13.11
C LEU A 119 -6.72 7.01 13.86
N LYS A 120 -6.72 7.17 15.19
CA LYS A 120 -7.96 7.19 15.99
C LYS A 120 -8.67 8.54 15.96
N ASP A 121 -7.90 9.62 15.82
CA ASP A 121 -8.39 10.99 16.02
C ASP A 121 -8.81 11.69 14.72
N SER A 122 -8.38 11.18 13.56
CA SER A 122 -8.62 11.84 12.26
C SER A 122 -9.56 11.02 11.37
N SER A 123 -10.50 11.73 10.72
CA SER A 123 -11.48 11.14 9.80
C SER A 123 -11.16 11.35 8.33
N ASN A 124 -10.13 12.12 7.98
CA ASN A 124 -9.80 12.47 6.60
C ASN A 124 -8.55 11.72 6.09
N PRO A 125 -8.70 10.75 5.16
CA PRO A 125 -7.58 9.99 4.62
C PRO A 125 -6.51 10.82 3.89
N GLN A 126 -6.89 11.92 3.22
CA GLN A 126 -5.91 12.74 2.50
C GLN A 126 -5.06 13.58 3.45
N GLU A 127 -5.67 14.09 4.54
CA GLU A 127 -4.95 14.78 5.61
C GLU A 127 -4.01 13.81 6.34
N LEU A 128 -4.50 12.61 6.68
CA LEU A 128 -3.69 11.54 7.26
C LEU A 128 -2.48 11.21 6.38
N ARG A 129 -2.68 11.06 5.07
CA ARG A 129 -1.59 10.80 4.12
C ARG A 129 -0.55 11.90 4.19
N ASP A 130 -0.98 13.16 4.20
CA ASP A 130 -0.06 14.29 4.24
C ASP A 130 0.71 14.35 5.57
N LEU A 131 0.04 14.11 6.70
CA LEU A 131 0.70 14.04 8.01
C LEU A 131 1.71 12.88 8.11
N LEU A 132 1.43 11.72 7.50
CA LEU A 132 2.34 10.57 7.52
C LEU A 132 3.51 10.73 6.53
N SER A 133 3.36 11.53 5.47
CA SER A 133 4.33 11.63 4.38
C SER A 133 5.16 12.93 4.39
N ASP A 134 4.67 14.04 4.94
CA ASP A 134 5.38 15.31 4.95
C ASP A 134 6.56 15.28 5.92
N ALA A 135 7.75 15.64 5.44
CA ALA A 135 8.98 15.70 6.24
C ALA A 135 8.91 16.71 7.39
N ARG A 136 8.00 17.70 7.33
CA ARG A 136 7.79 18.69 8.39
C ARG A 136 6.75 18.27 9.42
N SER A 137 6.03 17.17 9.17
CA SER A 137 5.01 16.68 10.09
C SER A 137 5.62 15.97 11.29
N LYS A 138 5.07 16.22 12.47
CA LYS A 138 5.41 15.48 13.70
C LYS A 138 5.01 14.00 13.66
N TYR A 139 4.11 13.62 12.73
CA TYR A 139 3.64 12.25 12.53
C TYR A 139 4.32 11.54 11.36
N LYS A 140 5.36 12.17 10.78
CA LYS A 140 6.12 11.60 9.68
C LYS A 140 6.62 10.19 10.01
N VAL A 141 6.32 9.24 9.12
CA VAL A 141 6.94 7.91 9.13
C VAL A 141 8.17 7.94 8.23
N GLU A 142 9.34 7.61 8.76
CA GLU A 142 10.58 7.60 8.00
C GLU A 142 10.50 6.58 6.84
N GLY A 143 10.70 7.03 5.61
CA GLY A 143 10.55 6.22 4.41
C GLY A 143 9.19 6.30 3.73
N PHE A 144 8.18 6.95 4.33
CA PHE A 144 6.89 7.16 3.66
C PHE A 144 6.91 8.37 2.74
N GLY A 145 6.76 8.19 1.43
CA GLY A 145 6.30 9.27 0.54
C GLY A 145 4.77 9.33 0.50
N LEU A 146 4.24 10.14 -0.43
CA LEU A 146 2.79 10.17 -0.67
C LEU A 146 2.24 8.79 -1.02
N LYS A 147 2.95 8.06 -1.89
CA LYS A 147 2.55 6.73 -2.34
C LYS A 147 2.51 5.72 -1.19
N GLU A 148 3.57 5.62 -0.39
CA GLU A 148 3.62 4.68 0.73
C GLU A 148 2.58 5.01 1.82
N ALA A 149 2.36 6.30 2.10
CA ALA A 149 1.32 6.71 3.05
C ALA A 149 -0.08 6.37 2.53
N SER A 150 -0.39 6.68 1.27
CA SER A 150 -1.65 6.27 0.63
C SER A 150 -1.83 4.76 0.63
N HIS A 151 -0.75 4.01 0.37
CA HIS A 151 -0.75 2.55 0.32
C HIS A 151 -1.11 1.96 1.69
N PHE A 152 -0.46 2.45 2.74
CA PHE A 152 -0.76 2.04 4.10
C PHE A 152 -2.21 2.35 4.48
N LEU A 153 -2.68 3.57 4.20
CA LEU A 153 -4.05 3.99 4.50
C LEU A 153 -5.09 3.13 3.75
N ARG A 154 -4.85 2.84 2.47
CA ARG A 154 -5.72 1.93 1.71
C ARG A 154 -5.76 0.55 2.36
N ASN A 155 -4.60 0.01 2.74
CA ASN A 155 -4.50 -1.35 3.28
C ASN A 155 -5.12 -1.49 4.67
N ILE A 156 -5.42 -0.38 5.36
CA ILE A 156 -6.22 -0.35 6.59
C ILE A 156 -7.67 0.08 6.35
N GLY A 157 -8.13 0.04 5.10
CA GLY A 157 -9.55 0.22 4.75
C GLY A 157 -9.95 1.61 4.27
N CYS A 158 -9.03 2.59 4.16
CA CYS A 158 -9.38 3.90 3.60
C CYS A 158 -9.66 3.80 2.09
N LYS A 159 -10.90 4.11 1.69
CA LYS A 159 -11.35 3.97 0.29
C LYS A 159 -11.06 5.17 -0.60
N ASP A 160 -10.84 6.33 -0.01
CA ASP A 160 -10.76 7.62 -0.70
C ASP A 160 -9.34 8.19 -0.80
N VAL A 161 -8.32 7.34 -0.87
CA VAL A 161 -6.93 7.77 -1.08
C VAL A 161 -6.32 7.02 -2.26
N ALA A 162 -5.69 7.73 -3.20
CA ALA A 162 -5.11 7.09 -4.37
C ALA A 162 -3.66 6.70 -4.11
N ILE A 163 -3.25 5.55 -4.65
CA ILE A 163 -1.86 5.11 -4.67
C ILE A 163 -1.30 5.40 -6.08
N ILE A 164 -0.76 6.61 -6.30
CA ILE A 164 -0.15 6.91 -7.60
C ILE A 164 1.25 6.29 -7.68
N ASP A 165 1.29 5.00 -8.00
CA ASP A 165 2.50 4.24 -8.25
C ASP A 165 2.85 4.17 -9.75
N ARG A 166 3.83 3.35 -10.12
CA ARG A 166 4.21 3.17 -11.53
C ARG A 166 3.12 2.53 -12.40
N HIS A 167 2.26 1.68 -11.82
CA HIS A 167 1.22 0.95 -12.54
C HIS A 167 0.02 1.87 -12.83
N ILE A 168 -0.45 2.59 -11.82
CA ILE A 168 -1.50 3.60 -11.94
C ILE A 168 -1.06 4.73 -12.85
N PHE A 169 0.16 5.23 -12.67
CA PHE A 169 0.66 6.32 -13.51
C PHE A 169 0.77 5.91 -14.98
N ARG A 170 1.22 4.68 -15.25
CA ARG A 170 1.24 4.13 -16.61
C ARG A 170 -0.16 3.96 -17.18
N PHE A 171 -1.11 3.46 -16.38
CA PHE A 171 -2.51 3.33 -16.79
C PHE A 171 -3.11 4.68 -17.21
N LEU A 172 -2.93 5.72 -16.40
CA LEU A 172 -3.42 7.07 -16.72
C LEU A 172 -2.80 7.62 -18.01
N LYS A 173 -1.51 7.38 -18.25
CA LYS A 173 -0.83 7.78 -19.50
C LYS A 173 -1.33 7.02 -20.73
N GLU A 174 -1.46 5.70 -20.64
CA GLU A 174 -1.98 4.87 -21.74
C GLU A 174 -3.42 5.26 -22.13
N LYS A 175 -4.24 5.63 -21.14
CA LYS A 175 -5.59 6.18 -21.36
C LYS A 175 -5.59 7.65 -21.79
N ARG A 176 -4.42 8.28 -21.92
CA ARG A 176 -4.23 9.70 -22.28
C ARG A 176 -4.96 10.67 -21.35
N LEU A 177 -5.11 10.31 -20.09
CA LEU A 177 -5.80 11.11 -19.07
C LEU A 177 -4.88 12.12 -18.37
N ILE A 178 -3.57 11.88 -18.45
CA ILE A 178 -2.54 12.80 -17.95
C ILE A 178 -1.43 12.98 -19.00
N PRO A 179 -0.74 14.13 -19.00
CA PRO A 179 0.46 14.32 -19.81
C PRO A 179 1.55 13.29 -19.53
N ASP A 180 2.44 13.10 -20.49
CA ASP A 180 3.60 12.23 -20.34
C ASP A 180 4.70 12.90 -19.48
N TYR A 181 4.44 13.05 -18.18
CA TYR A 181 5.41 13.63 -17.26
C TYR A 181 6.60 12.68 -17.03
N LYS A 182 7.82 13.23 -17.05
CA LYS A 182 9.05 12.48 -16.79
C LYS A 182 9.31 12.21 -15.31
N THR A 183 8.83 13.08 -14.42
CA THR A 183 9.12 13.03 -12.97
C THR A 183 7.83 13.14 -12.17
N MET A 184 7.70 12.36 -11.09
CA MET A 184 6.59 12.44 -10.16
C MET A 184 6.86 13.49 -9.09
N THR A 185 6.23 14.67 -9.19
CA THR A 185 6.22 15.69 -8.14
C THR A 185 4.95 15.58 -7.29
N ARG A 186 4.90 16.19 -6.10
CA ARG A 186 3.67 16.28 -5.30
C ARG A 186 2.50 16.87 -6.08
N LYS A 187 2.74 17.93 -6.87
CA LYS A 187 1.70 18.53 -7.72
C LYS A 187 1.15 17.53 -8.74
N ILE A 188 2.03 16.81 -9.43
CA ILE A 188 1.65 15.80 -10.43
C ILE A 188 0.91 14.63 -9.76
N TYR A 189 1.35 14.21 -8.57
CA TYR A 189 0.68 13.17 -7.79
C TYR A 189 -0.77 13.55 -7.49
N LEU A 190 -1.01 14.75 -6.93
CA LEU A 190 -2.35 15.22 -6.56
C LEU A 190 -3.23 15.46 -7.80
N GLN A 191 -2.65 15.95 -8.90
CA GLN A 191 -3.37 16.07 -10.18
C GLN A 191 -3.79 14.69 -10.71
N SER A 192 -2.88 13.71 -10.65
CA SER A 192 -3.16 12.33 -11.08
C SER A 192 -4.21 11.66 -10.19
N GLU A 193 -4.18 11.91 -8.87
CA GLU A 193 -5.20 11.46 -7.93
C GLU A 193 -6.58 12.04 -8.26
N LYS A 194 -6.68 13.34 -8.57
CA LYS A 194 -7.95 13.96 -8.97
C LYS A 194 -8.52 13.28 -10.24
N VAL A 195 -7.69 13.09 -11.25
CA VAL A 195 -8.08 12.40 -12.49
C VAL A 195 -8.53 10.96 -12.21
N LEU A 196 -7.77 10.21 -11.39
CA LEU A 196 -8.13 8.85 -11.02
C LEU A 196 -9.46 8.80 -10.24
N LYS A 197 -9.74 9.81 -9.40
CA LYS A 197 -11.00 9.93 -8.66
C LYS A 197 -12.19 10.12 -9.60
N GLU A 198 -12.05 10.97 -10.62
CA GLU A 198 -13.08 11.16 -11.65
C GLU A 198 -13.35 9.85 -12.42
N VAL A 199 -12.30 9.09 -12.74
CA VAL A 199 -12.45 7.76 -13.35
C VAL A 199 -13.18 6.79 -12.43
N ALA A 200 -12.78 6.71 -11.16
CA ALA A 200 -13.41 5.83 -10.17
C ALA A 200 -14.90 6.14 -10.01
N GLN A 201 -15.24 7.43 -9.90
CA GLN A 201 -16.63 7.90 -9.81
C GLN A 201 -17.44 7.53 -11.06
N GLY A 202 -16.89 7.74 -12.26
CA GLY A 202 -17.55 7.37 -13.52
C GLY A 202 -17.80 5.86 -13.67
N LEU A 203 -17.04 5.03 -12.96
CA LEU A 203 -17.18 3.58 -12.93
C LEU A 203 -17.98 3.05 -11.72
N GLY A 204 -18.45 3.94 -10.83
CA GLY A 204 -19.12 3.55 -9.60
C GLY A 204 -18.22 2.72 -8.66
N MET A 205 -16.93 3.02 -8.62
CA MET A 205 -15.92 2.36 -7.79
C MET A 205 -15.29 3.33 -6.81
N SER A 206 -14.76 2.81 -5.70
CA SER A 206 -13.83 3.58 -4.85
C SER A 206 -12.43 3.65 -5.46
N LEU A 207 -11.59 4.58 -4.99
CA LEU A 207 -10.17 4.63 -5.39
C LEU A 207 -9.45 3.33 -4.99
N ALA A 208 -9.74 2.81 -3.80
CA ALA A 208 -9.19 1.54 -3.32
C ALA A 208 -9.55 0.34 -4.21
N GLU A 209 -10.80 0.28 -4.68
CA GLU A 209 -11.27 -0.77 -5.58
C GLU A 209 -10.64 -0.64 -6.99
N LEU A 210 -10.64 0.57 -7.55
CA LEU A 210 -10.06 0.82 -8.87
C LEU A 210 -8.56 0.49 -8.90
N ASP A 211 -7.83 0.83 -7.84
CA ASP A 211 -6.39 0.50 -7.72
C ASP A 211 -6.13 -1.00 -7.89
N LEU A 212 -6.92 -1.85 -7.23
CA LEU A 212 -6.75 -3.31 -7.32
C LEU A 212 -7.02 -3.84 -8.73
N TYR A 213 -8.00 -3.29 -9.45
CA TYR A 213 -8.25 -3.68 -10.84
C TYR A 213 -7.15 -3.19 -11.78
N VAL A 214 -6.68 -1.95 -11.62
CA VAL A 214 -5.56 -1.46 -12.44
C VAL A 214 -4.30 -2.28 -12.15
N PHE A 215 -4.03 -2.62 -10.90
CA PHE A 215 -2.92 -3.50 -10.53
C PHE A 215 -3.07 -4.88 -11.16
N TYR A 216 -4.27 -5.46 -11.16
CA TYR A 216 -4.57 -6.73 -11.86
C TYR A 216 -4.31 -6.62 -13.37
N LEU A 217 -4.76 -5.56 -14.03
CA LEU A 217 -4.51 -5.35 -15.46
C LEU A 217 -3.00 -5.28 -15.79
N LYS A 218 -2.17 -4.81 -14.86
CA LYS A 218 -0.72 -4.70 -15.06
C LYS A 218 0.08 -5.93 -14.66
N THR A 219 -0.46 -6.79 -13.79
CA THR A 219 0.32 -7.87 -13.17
C THR A 219 -0.31 -9.25 -13.28
N GLY A 220 -1.60 -9.32 -13.63
CA GLY A 220 -2.41 -10.53 -13.58
C GLY A 220 -2.77 -11.00 -12.17
N LYS A 221 -2.54 -10.18 -11.13
CA LYS A 221 -2.67 -10.58 -9.73
C LYS A 221 -3.53 -9.61 -8.91
N VAL A 222 -4.29 -10.14 -7.96
CA VAL A 222 -4.95 -9.34 -6.91
C VAL A 222 -4.16 -9.54 -5.61
N LEU A 223 -3.25 -8.61 -5.34
CA LEU A 223 -2.44 -8.58 -4.12
C LEU A 223 -2.93 -7.44 -3.22
N LYS A 224 -2.03 -6.58 -2.73
CA LYS A 224 -2.35 -5.43 -1.90
C LYS A 224 -1.38 -4.29 -2.11
#